data_AF-A0A372FYK3-F1
#
_entry.id   AF-A0A372FYK3-F1
#
_cell.length_a   1.000
_cell.length_b   1.000
_cell.length_c   1.000
_cell.angle_alpha   90.00
_cell.angle_beta   90.00
_cell.angle_gamma   90.00
#
_symmetry.space_group_name_H-M   'P 1'
#
loop_
_entity.id
_entity.type
_entity.pdbx_description
1 polymer ?
#
loop_
_entity_poly.entity_id
_entity_poly.type
_entity_poly.pdbx_seq_one_letter_code
_entity_poly.pdbx_strand_id
1 'polypeptide(L)'
;MVREFTAGLLVTTERGPTRLPLPPSLDHHDLVVASAGPLPNPVVAAVARLARSLPVDTQRRLRLVVAAGTDPRPLVDLAGALRLPVVRLPVPQTVPEPPRPAQPLDAGATVPRPTVASEALIAAAPPPVTATGGMYEAPAVPASPANRPPAGAFTVGADGRVRLVAGAAVPTATQGGRPVQEPPHAVAARAGTGGPAPARPVRRPGPPVSGISATVPVMPAAPAATATPGTAPPVESVPILARDAAEVTVQTPRAPAPSTRARSVRVEGAGAGRWCEHTSSADHRRQFRASLGWRYDAAAQYVTRLLSDRPVLRSTDDGVAADLAAVRHVVNSHDDELLRRLSVAAPSSGDLPLVSCLVSGLRRLPTLVGPVIRGGPPDPRSPLTDQIGVELVEPGPLLAIADLSRPLPGGVEILIWSRSARQLQGLADPNAATAVMFLPGTTLRVVGRNTSDEVTQILMTEVPPGWDVLPRPAQDSRITERLSDLAASRVATRSPSARPDLGWSTSWLDRVPGAPFASAPGGTS
;
A
#
# COMPACT_ATOMS: atom_id res chain seq x y z
N MET A 1 -10.11 -25.21 -13.84
CA MET A 1 -9.91 -24.79 -12.44
C MET A 1 -10.73 -23.54 -12.22
N VAL A 2 -11.41 -23.42 -11.08
CA VAL A 2 -12.20 -22.24 -10.71
C VAL A 2 -11.49 -21.55 -9.54
N ARG A 3 -11.21 -20.24 -9.66
CA ARG A 3 -10.63 -19.42 -8.59
C ARG A 3 -11.46 -18.17 -8.40
N GLU A 4 -11.85 -17.88 -7.16
CA GLU A 4 -12.51 -16.64 -6.77
C GLU A 4 -11.48 -15.54 -6.51
N PHE A 5 -11.82 -14.31 -6.86
CA PHE A 5 -11.10 -13.10 -6.48
C PHE A 5 -12.11 -11.98 -6.16
N THR A 6 -11.66 -10.92 -5.50
CA THR A 6 -12.49 -9.89 -4.85
C THR A 6 -13.57 -9.25 -5.74
N ALA A 7 -13.47 -9.35 -7.08
CA ALA A 7 -14.43 -8.81 -8.04
C ALA A 7 -14.82 -9.79 -9.18
N GLY A 8 -14.55 -11.09 -9.05
CA GLY A 8 -14.84 -12.02 -10.13
C GLY A 8 -14.38 -13.45 -9.94
N LEU A 9 -14.52 -14.23 -11.02
CA LEU A 9 -14.24 -15.65 -11.05
C LEU A 9 -13.38 -15.99 -12.28
N LEU A 10 -12.25 -16.64 -12.05
CA LEU A 10 -11.34 -17.09 -13.10
C LEU A 10 -11.55 -18.59 -13.38
N VAL A 11 -11.87 -18.91 -14.63
CA VAL A 11 -11.95 -20.29 -15.14
C VAL A 11 -10.81 -20.53 -16.12
N THR A 12 -9.84 -21.36 -15.73
CA THR A 12 -8.70 -21.75 -16.58
C THR A 12 -8.74 -23.24 -16.93
N THR A 13 -8.31 -23.58 -18.15
CA THR A 13 -8.13 -24.98 -18.58
C THR A 13 -6.74 -25.53 -18.23
N GLU A 14 -5.75 -24.67 -17.98
CA GLU A 14 -4.36 -25.06 -17.66
C GLU A 14 -3.92 -24.69 -16.24
N ARG A 15 -2.92 -25.42 -15.70
CA ARG A 15 -2.20 -25.11 -14.46
C ARG A 15 -1.08 -24.12 -14.77
N GLY A 16 -1.37 -22.82 -14.72
CA GLY A 16 -0.36 -21.77 -14.84
C GLY A 16 -0.73 -20.52 -14.04
N PRO A 17 0.23 -19.73 -13.54
CA PRO A 17 -0.05 -18.47 -12.88
C PRO A 17 -0.39 -17.39 -13.93
N THR A 18 -1.66 -17.31 -14.32
CA THR A 18 -2.11 -16.24 -15.24
C THR A 18 -2.56 -15.04 -14.42
N ARG A 19 -1.77 -13.95 -14.42
CA ARG A 19 -2.25 -12.63 -14.01
C ARG A 19 -2.79 -11.91 -15.25
N LEU A 20 -4.10 -11.70 -15.30
CA LEU A 20 -4.73 -10.96 -16.38
C LEU A 20 -4.85 -9.49 -15.97
N PRO A 21 -4.39 -8.54 -16.81
CA PRO A 21 -4.60 -7.12 -16.57
C PRO A 21 -6.06 -6.78 -16.85
N LEU A 22 -6.92 -6.94 -15.85
CA LEU A 22 -8.31 -6.54 -15.94
C LEU A 22 -8.42 -5.04 -15.65
N PRO A 23 -9.09 -4.24 -16.49
CA PRO A 23 -9.44 -2.88 -16.12
C PRO A 23 -10.40 -2.95 -14.92
N PRO A 24 -10.12 -2.22 -13.83
CA PRO A 24 -11.01 -2.19 -12.68
C PRO A 24 -12.37 -1.67 -13.13
N SER A 25 -13.42 -2.46 -12.94
CA SER A 25 -14.80 -2.02 -13.12
C SER A 25 -15.51 -2.20 -11.81
N LEU A 26 -15.91 -1.09 -11.21
CA LEU A 26 -16.55 -1.06 -9.90
C LEU A 26 -18.01 -1.55 -9.97
N ASP A 27 -18.64 -1.51 -11.15
CA ASP A 27 -20.07 -1.83 -11.32
C ASP A 27 -20.35 -3.26 -11.81
N HIS A 28 -19.30 -4.01 -12.18
CA HIS A 28 -19.46 -5.30 -12.86
C HIS A 28 -18.69 -6.41 -12.13
N HIS A 29 -19.26 -7.62 -12.15
CA HIS A 29 -18.57 -8.82 -11.73
C HIS A 29 -17.96 -9.52 -12.95
N ASP A 30 -16.68 -9.86 -12.87
CA ASP A 30 -15.95 -10.37 -14.03
C ASP A 30 -15.92 -11.90 -14.01
N LEU A 31 -16.53 -12.51 -15.02
CA LEU A 31 -16.34 -13.93 -15.30
C LEU A 31 -15.25 -14.05 -16.36
N VAL A 32 -14.04 -14.39 -15.93
CA VAL A 32 -12.86 -14.40 -16.78
C VAL A 32 -12.59 -15.81 -17.27
N VAL A 33 -12.61 -16.01 -18.59
CA VAL A 33 -12.33 -17.30 -19.22
C VAL A 33 -11.05 -17.20 -20.03
N ALA A 34 -10.09 -18.05 -19.69
CA ALA A 34 -8.80 -18.13 -20.38
C ALA A 34 -8.50 -19.58 -20.79
N SER A 35 -8.27 -19.79 -22.08
CA SER A 35 -7.88 -21.08 -22.67
C SER A 35 -6.83 -20.87 -23.77
N ALA A 36 -5.83 -21.75 -23.82
CA ALA A 36 -4.81 -21.79 -24.88
C ALA A 36 -5.31 -22.41 -26.21
N GLY A 37 -6.60 -22.77 -26.26
CA GLY A 37 -7.24 -23.39 -27.42
C GLY A 37 -8.78 -23.34 -27.33
N PRO A 38 -9.50 -24.04 -28.23
CA PRO A 38 -10.96 -24.08 -28.19
C PRO A 38 -11.46 -24.61 -26.85
N LEU A 39 -12.45 -23.92 -26.27
CA LEU A 39 -13.03 -24.32 -25.00
C LEU A 39 -13.84 -25.62 -25.17
N PRO A 40 -13.57 -26.68 -24.39
CA PRO A 40 -14.39 -27.88 -24.43
C PRO A 40 -15.85 -27.58 -24.08
N ASN A 41 -16.81 -28.18 -24.80
CA ASN A 41 -18.25 -28.03 -24.53
C ASN A 41 -18.64 -28.22 -23.04
N PRO A 42 -18.05 -29.17 -22.28
CA PRO A 42 -18.34 -29.30 -20.86
C PRO A 42 -17.96 -28.07 -20.02
N VAL A 43 -16.90 -27.36 -20.40
CA VAL A 43 -16.45 -26.13 -19.73
C VAL A 43 -17.44 -25.01 -20.02
N VAL A 44 -17.86 -24.84 -21.27
CA VAL A 44 -18.90 -23.87 -21.67
C VAL A 44 -20.19 -24.13 -20.90
N ALA A 45 -20.63 -25.39 -20.79
CA ALA A 45 -21.81 -25.77 -20.01
C ALA A 45 -21.66 -25.49 -18.51
N ALA A 46 -20.47 -25.70 -17.94
CA ALA A 46 -20.20 -25.40 -16.53
C ALA A 46 -20.24 -23.89 -16.24
N VAL A 47 -19.62 -23.07 -17.11
CA VAL A 47 -19.68 -21.60 -17.04
C VAL A 47 -21.13 -21.12 -17.16
N ALA A 48 -21.92 -21.71 -18.07
CA ALA A 48 -23.34 -21.41 -18.23
C ALA A 48 -24.17 -21.72 -16.98
N ARG A 49 -23.96 -22.89 -16.36
CA ARG A 49 -24.64 -23.28 -15.12
C ARG A 49 -24.26 -22.36 -13.96
N LEU A 50 -22.98 -22.02 -13.85
CA LEU A 50 -22.49 -21.13 -12.81
C LEU A 50 -23.11 -19.74 -12.94
N ALA A 51 -23.07 -19.15 -14.14
CA ALA A 51 -23.69 -17.84 -14.37
C ALA A 51 -25.18 -17.81 -14.01
N ARG A 52 -25.93 -18.88 -14.33
CA ARG A 52 -27.36 -18.99 -13.97
C ARG A 52 -27.62 -19.25 -12.49
N SER A 53 -26.65 -19.79 -11.76
CA SER A 53 -26.78 -20.06 -10.33
C SER A 53 -26.53 -18.83 -9.45
N LEU A 54 -25.97 -17.75 -10.00
CA LEU A 54 -25.73 -16.50 -9.27
C LEU A 54 -27.04 -15.75 -8.99
N PRO A 55 -27.11 -14.91 -7.94
CA PRO A 55 -28.26 -14.04 -7.69
C PRO A 55 -28.59 -13.14 -8.90
N VAL A 56 -29.87 -12.80 -9.10
CA VAL A 56 -30.34 -12.02 -10.26
C VAL A 56 -29.62 -10.68 -10.39
N ASP A 57 -29.34 -10.01 -9.28
CA ASP A 57 -28.60 -8.74 -9.28
C ASP A 57 -27.14 -8.91 -9.71
N THR A 58 -26.51 -10.02 -9.31
CA THR A 58 -25.16 -10.39 -9.76
C THR A 58 -25.15 -10.74 -11.24
N GLN A 59 -26.16 -11.47 -11.74
CA GLN A 59 -26.28 -11.80 -13.16
C GLN A 59 -26.37 -10.55 -14.04
N ARG A 60 -27.11 -9.53 -13.62
CA ARG A 60 -27.25 -8.25 -14.34
C ARG A 60 -25.95 -7.45 -14.43
N ARG A 61 -25.04 -7.66 -13.47
CA ARG A 61 -23.73 -7.01 -13.40
C ARG A 61 -22.61 -7.86 -13.97
N LEU A 62 -22.91 -9.08 -14.41
CA LEU A 62 -21.88 -10.01 -14.83
C LEU A 62 -21.40 -9.64 -16.24
N ARG A 63 -20.09 -9.60 -16.44
CA ARG A 63 -19.47 -9.44 -17.77
C ARG A 63 -18.52 -10.60 -18.05
N LEU A 64 -18.52 -11.06 -19.29
CA LEU A 64 -17.65 -12.14 -19.73
C LEU A 64 -16.35 -11.56 -20.29
N VAL A 65 -15.22 -11.83 -19.63
CA VAL A 65 -13.92 -11.35 -20.07
C VAL A 65 -13.13 -12.48 -20.73
N VAL A 66 -12.78 -12.30 -22.00
CA VAL A 66 -12.07 -13.29 -22.81
C VAL A 66 -10.59 -12.95 -22.88
N ALA A 67 -9.74 -13.85 -22.39
CA ALA A 67 -8.29 -13.66 -22.47
C ALA A 67 -7.78 -13.70 -23.92
N ALA A 68 -6.67 -12.99 -24.15
CA ALA A 68 -5.95 -13.05 -25.42
C ALA A 68 -5.57 -14.50 -25.76
N GLY A 69 -5.83 -14.93 -27.00
CA GLY A 69 -5.56 -16.30 -27.49
C GLY A 69 -6.71 -17.30 -27.33
N THR A 70 -7.78 -16.97 -26.58
CA THR A 70 -8.97 -17.83 -26.50
C THR A 70 -9.86 -17.61 -27.75
N ASP A 71 -10.37 -18.69 -28.35
CA ASP A 71 -11.36 -18.59 -29.43
C ASP A 71 -12.66 -17.98 -28.88
N PRO A 72 -13.09 -16.79 -29.35
CA PRO A 72 -14.25 -16.12 -28.80
C PRO A 72 -15.57 -16.75 -29.22
N ARG A 73 -15.64 -17.55 -30.30
CA ARG A 73 -16.90 -18.07 -30.86
C ARG A 73 -17.81 -18.76 -29.82
N PRO A 74 -17.36 -19.80 -29.10
CA PRO A 74 -18.20 -20.47 -28.10
C PRO A 74 -18.59 -19.55 -26.92
N LEU A 75 -17.78 -18.53 -26.64
CA LEU A 75 -18.04 -17.57 -25.58
C LEU A 75 -19.02 -16.47 -26.01
N VAL A 76 -19.02 -16.09 -27.28
CA VAL A 76 -20.00 -15.15 -27.86
C VAL A 76 -21.38 -15.79 -27.89
N ASP A 77 -21.48 -17.06 -28.30
CA ASP A 77 -22.75 -17.81 -28.28
C ASP A 77 -23.28 -17.95 -26.84
N LEU A 78 -22.40 -18.29 -25.89
CA LEU A 78 -22.73 -18.37 -24.47
C LEU A 78 -23.17 -17.01 -23.91
N ALA A 79 -22.45 -15.94 -24.24
CA ALA A 79 -22.79 -14.60 -23.79
C ALA A 79 -24.12 -14.13 -24.37
N GLY A 80 -24.42 -14.44 -25.63
CA GLY A 80 -25.72 -14.19 -26.25
C GLY A 80 -26.85 -14.94 -25.52
N ALA A 81 -26.64 -16.22 -25.22
CA ALA A 81 -27.61 -17.03 -24.47
C ALA A 81 -27.86 -16.52 -23.03
N LEU A 82 -26.85 -15.93 -22.40
CA LEU A 82 -26.93 -15.36 -21.05
C LEU A 82 -27.20 -13.85 -21.01
N ARG A 83 -27.28 -13.19 -22.17
CA ARG A 83 -27.37 -11.73 -22.34
C ARG A 83 -26.27 -10.95 -21.60
N LEU A 84 -25.04 -11.44 -21.65
CA LEU A 84 -23.88 -10.84 -20.98
C LEU A 84 -23.06 -9.99 -21.96
N PRO A 85 -22.53 -8.83 -21.54
CA PRO A 85 -21.53 -8.11 -22.32
C PRO A 85 -20.22 -8.91 -22.37
N VAL A 86 -19.60 -8.96 -23.56
CA VAL A 86 -18.30 -9.61 -23.78
C VAL A 86 -17.21 -8.57 -23.92
N VAL A 87 -16.19 -8.65 -23.08
CA VAL A 87 -14.98 -7.81 -23.16
C VAL A 87 -13.80 -8.69 -23.56
N ARG A 88 -13.15 -8.34 -24.68
CA ARG A 88 -11.94 -9.03 -25.11
C ARG A 88 -10.72 -8.30 -24.58
N LEU A 89 -9.84 -9.00 -23.87
CA LEU A 89 -8.57 -8.41 -23.45
C LEU A 89 -7.67 -8.23 -24.67
N PRO A 90 -7.02 -7.05 -24.81
CA PRO A 90 -6.07 -6.84 -25.89
C PRO A 90 -4.94 -7.86 -25.77
N VAL A 91 -4.48 -8.38 -26.91
CA VAL A 91 -3.26 -9.19 -26.95
C VAL A 91 -2.13 -8.28 -26.47
N PRO A 92 -1.37 -8.66 -25.42
CA PRO A 92 -0.22 -7.87 -25.03
C PRO A 92 0.68 -7.77 -26.25
N GLN A 93 0.89 -6.55 -26.75
CA GLN A 93 1.82 -6.35 -27.85
C GLN A 93 3.17 -6.82 -27.34
N THR A 94 3.71 -7.88 -27.94
CA THR A 94 5.09 -8.29 -27.69
C THR A 94 5.94 -7.09 -28.07
N VAL A 95 6.45 -6.39 -27.05
CA VAL A 95 7.46 -5.36 -27.24
C VAL A 95 8.57 -6.04 -28.02
N PRO A 96 8.91 -5.55 -29.24
CA PRO A 96 9.95 -6.17 -30.03
C PRO A 96 11.20 -6.26 -29.16
N GLU A 97 11.72 -7.48 -29.03
CA GLU A 97 12.93 -7.76 -28.26
C GLU A 97 13.99 -6.73 -28.66
N PRO A 98 14.55 -5.95 -27.71
CA PRO A 98 15.57 -4.98 -28.04
C PRO A 98 16.69 -5.71 -28.80
N PRO A 99 17.23 -5.13 -29.89
CA PRO A 99 18.22 -5.80 -30.70
C PRO A 99 19.36 -6.27 -29.79
N ARG A 100 19.66 -7.57 -29.83
CA ARG A 100 20.76 -8.14 -29.07
C ARG A 100 22.00 -7.27 -29.29
N PRO A 101 22.68 -6.82 -28.24
CA PRO A 101 23.96 -6.13 -28.40
C PRO A 101 24.86 -7.01 -29.26
N ALA A 102 25.39 -6.41 -30.33
CA ALA A 102 26.33 -7.10 -31.22
C ALA A 102 27.45 -7.70 -30.37
N GLN A 103 27.71 -9.00 -30.55
CA GLN A 103 28.85 -9.63 -29.91
C GLN A 103 30.11 -8.83 -30.27
N PRO A 104 30.95 -8.48 -29.28
CA PRO A 104 32.20 -7.81 -29.57
C PRO A 104 33.04 -8.74 -30.44
N LEU A 105 33.38 -8.26 -31.64
CA LEU A 105 34.41 -8.86 -32.46
C LEU A 105 35.70 -8.94 -31.64
N ASP A 106 36.26 -10.15 -31.56
CA ASP A 106 37.60 -10.44 -31.05
C ASP A 106 38.62 -9.56 -31.79
N ALA A 107 38.94 -8.41 -31.22
CA ALA A 107 40.06 -7.60 -31.61
C ALA A 107 41.24 -7.99 -30.72
N GLY A 108 42.00 -8.98 -31.20
CA GLY A 108 43.35 -9.23 -30.71
C GLY A 108 44.24 -8.02 -30.99
N ALA A 109 44.32 -7.11 -30.02
CA ALA A 109 45.27 -6.01 -30.02
C ALA A 109 45.98 -5.98 -28.67
N THR A 110 47.21 -6.48 -28.67
CA THR A 110 48.20 -6.35 -27.60
C THR A 110 48.47 -4.86 -27.33
N VAL A 111 48.00 -4.37 -26.19
CA VAL A 111 48.37 -3.04 -25.68
C VAL A 111 49.62 -3.20 -24.79
N PRO A 112 50.71 -2.44 -25.04
CA PRO A 112 51.90 -2.48 -24.20
C PRO A 112 51.65 -1.75 -22.87
N ARG A 113 52.17 -2.39 -21.82
CA ARG A 113 52.12 -2.00 -20.41
C ARG A 113 52.97 -0.73 -20.17
N PRO A 114 52.43 0.36 -19.60
CA PRO A 114 53.26 1.48 -19.21
C PRO A 114 53.99 1.17 -17.89
N THR A 115 55.31 1.26 -17.94
CA THR A 115 56.21 1.27 -16.80
C THR A 115 56.05 2.60 -16.07
N VAL A 116 55.54 2.59 -14.84
CA VAL A 116 55.54 3.78 -13.97
C VAL A 116 56.65 3.60 -12.94
N ALA A 117 57.59 4.53 -12.95
CA ALA A 117 58.69 4.65 -12.01
C ALA A 117 58.16 4.90 -10.60
N SER A 118 58.69 4.14 -9.63
CA SER A 118 58.52 4.39 -8.21
C SER A 118 59.46 5.50 -7.76
N GLU A 119 58.91 6.62 -7.33
CA GLU A 119 59.63 7.61 -6.54
C GLU A 119 58.99 7.67 -5.14
N ALA A 120 59.87 7.59 -4.14
CA ALA A 120 59.56 7.36 -2.75
C ALA A 120 58.93 8.59 -2.07
N LEU A 121 57.91 8.38 -1.25
CA LEU A 121 57.58 9.31 -0.17
C LEU A 121 57.20 8.56 1.10
N ILE A 122 57.93 8.93 2.16
CA ILE A 122 57.87 8.46 3.54
C ILE A 122 56.56 8.95 4.18
N ALA A 123 55.80 8.06 4.83
CA ALA A 123 54.86 8.44 5.90
C ALA A 123 54.45 7.26 6.81
N ALA A 124 54.95 7.33 8.05
CA ALA A 124 54.37 6.93 9.34
C ALA A 124 53.50 5.66 9.45
N ALA A 125 54.05 4.67 10.16
CA ALA A 125 53.34 3.52 10.71
C ALA A 125 52.46 3.89 11.92
N PRO A 126 51.23 3.35 12.05
CA PRO A 126 50.52 3.27 13.32
C PRO A 126 50.86 1.98 14.10
N PRO A 127 50.75 1.98 15.45
CA PRO A 127 51.13 0.85 16.30
C PRO A 127 50.16 -0.34 16.22
N PRO A 128 50.61 -1.56 16.58
CA PRO A 128 49.79 -2.77 16.52
C PRO A 128 48.75 -2.80 17.65
N VAL A 129 47.50 -3.07 17.29
CA VAL A 129 46.43 -3.40 18.24
C VAL A 129 46.49 -4.91 18.51
N THR A 130 46.78 -5.27 19.75
CA THR A 130 46.73 -6.63 20.27
C THR A 130 45.29 -7.14 20.24
N ALA A 131 44.99 -8.07 19.34
CA ALA A 131 43.73 -8.79 19.32
C ALA A 131 43.81 -9.99 20.28
N THR A 132 43.19 -9.86 21.45
CA THR A 132 42.94 -10.96 22.37
C THR A 132 41.90 -11.89 21.74
N GLY A 133 42.32 -13.12 21.45
CA GLY A 133 41.46 -14.16 20.91
C GLY A 133 40.38 -14.59 21.90
N GLY A 134 39.13 -14.34 21.55
CA GLY A 134 37.97 -15.05 22.10
C GLY A 134 37.51 -16.09 21.08
N MET A 135 37.78 -17.36 21.37
CA MET A 135 37.15 -18.49 20.67
C MET A 135 35.65 -18.43 20.93
N TYR A 136 34.85 -18.09 19.92
CA TYR A 136 33.43 -18.38 19.90
C TYR A 136 33.22 -19.62 19.03
N GLU A 137 32.83 -20.69 19.71
CA GLU A 137 32.34 -21.94 19.16
C GLU A 137 31.05 -21.68 18.37
N ALA A 138 31.04 -22.09 17.10
CA ALA A 138 29.90 -21.93 16.21
C ALA A 138 28.76 -22.90 16.61
N PRO A 139 27.51 -22.43 16.82
CA PRO A 139 26.41 -23.34 17.08
C PRO A 139 26.04 -24.10 15.80
N ALA A 140 25.96 -25.42 15.94
CA ALA A 140 25.55 -26.34 14.89
C ALA A 140 24.17 -25.98 14.31
N VAL A 141 24.11 -25.96 12.97
CA VAL A 141 22.88 -25.79 12.19
C VAL A 141 22.01 -27.04 12.34
N PRO A 142 20.75 -26.96 12.82
CA PRO A 142 19.85 -28.10 12.76
C PRO A 142 19.37 -28.34 11.33
N ALA A 143 19.41 -29.60 10.90
CA ALA A 143 18.86 -30.06 9.64
C ALA A 143 17.35 -29.76 9.55
N SER A 144 16.92 -29.29 8.37
CA SER A 144 15.51 -29.04 8.05
C SER A 144 14.69 -30.34 8.05
N PRO A 145 13.54 -30.41 8.74
CA PRO A 145 12.60 -31.51 8.53
C PRO A 145 11.85 -31.30 7.19
N ALA A 146 12.22 -32.10 6.20
CA ALA A 146 11.41 -32.33 5.01
C ALA A 146 10.22 -33.23 5.40
N ASN A 147 9.03 -32.65 5.57
CA ASN A 147 7.75 -33.30 5.28
C ASN A 147 6.59 -32.32 5.50
N ARG A 148 6.15 -31.68 4.42
CA ARG A 148 4.86 -31.00 4.34
C ARG A 148 3.91 -31.91 3.56
N PRO A 149 2.73 -32.29 4.08
CA PRO A 149 1.79 -33.11 3.32
C PRO A 149 1.30 -32.34 2.07
N PRO A 150 1.07 -33.02 0.94
CA PRO A 150 0.52 -32.37 -0.24
C PRO A 150 -0.91 -31.89 0.04
N ALA A 151 -1.23 -30.68 -0.42
CA ALA A 151 -2.59 -30.17 -0.42
C ALA A 151 -3.49 -31.08 -1.27
N GLY A 152 -4.68 -31.42 -0.75
CA GLY A 152 -5.64 -32.30 -1.41
C GLY A 152 -5.99 -31.81 -2.83
N ALA A 153 -5.98 -32.73 -3.78
CA ALA A 153 -6.43 -32.47 -5.15
C ALA A 153 -7.92 -32.76 -5.29
N PHE A 154 -8.63 -31.86 -5.96
CA PHE A 154 -10.01 -32.07 -6.40
C PHE A 154 -10.02 -32.61 -7.82
N THR A 155 -10.81 -33.65 -8.07
CA THR A 155 -11.09 -34.15 -9.42
C THR A 155 -12.56 -33.99 -9.72
N VAL A 156 -12.87 -33.58 -10.95
CA VAL A 156 -14.25 -33.51 -11.47
C VAL A 156 -14.50 -34.78 -12.25
N GLY A 157 -15.45 -35.60 -11.78
CA GLY A 157 -15.85 -36.82 -12.48
C GLY A 157 -16.58 -36.52 -13.79
N ALA A 158 -16.71 -37.52 -14.66
CA ALA A 158 -17.48 -37.42 -15.91
C ALA A 158 -18.97 -37.09 -15.69
N ASP A 159 -19.47 -37.24 -14.47
CA ASP A 159 -20.80 -36.86 -13.99
C ASP A 159 -20.90 -35.38 -13.54
N GLY A 160 -19.80 -34.63 -13.60
CA GLY A 160 -19.73 -33.22 -13.22
C GLY A 160 -19.69 -32.97 -11.71
N ARG A 161 -19.52 -33.99 -10.87
CA ARG A 161 -19.38 -33.83 -9.41
C ARG A 161 -17.92 -33.67 -9.00
N VAL A 162 -17.66 -32.73 -8.09
CA VAL A 162 -16.33 -32.49 -7.52
C VAL A 162 -16.14 -33.42 -6.32
N ARG A 163 -15.13 -34.29 -6.35
CA ARG A 163 -14.77 -35.17 -5.23
C ARG A 163 -13.39 -34.82 -4.68
N LEU A 164 -13.27 -34.84 -3.35
CA LEU A 164 -12.01 -34.73 -2.62
C LEU A 164 -11.34 -36.12 -2.60
N VAL A 165 -10.14 -36.26 -3.16
CA VAL A 165 -9.41 -37.53 -3.11
C VAL A 165 -8.59 -37.56 -1.83
N ALA A 166 -9.02 -38.35 -0.84
CA ALA A 166 -8.20 -38.72 0.30
C ALA A 166 -7.08 -39.66 -0.17
N GLY A 167 -5.85 -39.37 0.22
CA GLY A 167 -4.64 -40.03 -0.30
C GLY A 167 -4.66 -41.55 -0.14
N ALA A 168 -4.63 -42.25 -1.27
CA ALA A 168 -4.35 -43.68 -1.32
C ALA A 168 -2.84 -43.90 -1.46
N ALA A 169 -2.35 -44.93 -0.76
CA ALA A 169 -0.95 -45.33 -0.69
C ALA A 169 -0.37 -45.66 -2.07
N VAL A 170 0.91 -45.32 -2.23
CA VAL A 170 1.76 -45.66 -3.38
C VAL A 170 1.93 -47.20 -3.43
N PRO A 171 1.61 -47.88 -4.54
CA PRO A 171 2.09 -49.23 -4.74
C PRO A 171 3.51 -49.19 -5.33
N THR A 172 4.42 -49.84 -4.62
CA THR A 172 5.74 -50.26 -5.09
C THR A 172 5.56 -51.21 -6.28
N ALA A 173 6.23 -50.94 -7.40
CA ALA A 173 6.34 -51.88 -8.51
C ALA A 173 7.77 -51.97 -9.02
N THR A 174 8.15 -53.23 -9.18
CA THR A 174 9.47 -53.83 -9.35
C THR A 174 10.00 -53.71 -10.79
N GLN A 175 11.34 -53.80 -10.89
CA GLN A 175 12.14 -53.92 -12.11
C GLN A 175 11.63 -54.96 -13.13
N GLY A 176 11.93 -54.70 -14.42
CA GLY A 176 12.18 -55.76 -15.39
C GLY A 176 12.11 -55.33 -16.86
N GLY A 177 13.21 -55.53 -17.61
CA GLY A 177 13.15 -55.88 -19.03
C GLY A 177 13.61 -54.84 -20.07
N ARG A 178 14.87 -54.98 -20.52
CA ARG A 178 15.35 -54.58 -21.86
C ARG A 178 14.67 -55.48 -22.93
N PRO A 179 14.47 -55.02 -24.18
CA PRO A 179 15.46 -55.38 -25.21
C PRO A 179 15.71 -54.34 -26.31
N VAL A 180 16.67 -54.73 -27.14
CA VAL A 180 17.36 -54.13 -28.30
C VAL A 180 16.45 -53.86 -29.50
N GLN A 181 16.65 -52.73 -30.21
CA GLN A 181 16.55 -52.67 -31.67
C GLN A 181 17.26 -51.43 -32.28
N GLU A 182 18.32 -51.70 -33.04
CA GLU A 182 18.88 -50.95 -34.18
C GLU A 182 18.29 -51.55 -35.48
N PRO A 183 18.54 -51.11 -36.74
CA PRO A 183 19.07 -49.86 -37.37
C PRO A 183 18.10 -49.42 -38.54
N PRO A 184 18.44 -48.77 -39.69
CA PRO A 184 19.68 -48.15 -40.20
C PRO A 184 19.54 -46.76 -40.88
N HIS A 185 20.72 -46.25 -41.29
CA HIS A 185 21.03 -45.06 -42.10
C HIS A 185 20.48 -45.02 -43.53
N ALA A 186 20.37 -43.79 -44.09
CA ALA A 186 20.72 -43.32 -45.47
C ALA A 186 19.63 -42.42 -46.09
N VAL A 187 19.80 -41.42 -46.97
CA VAL A 187 20.89 -40.66 -47.66
C VAL A 187 20.18 -39.52 -48.46
N ALA A 188 20.90 -38.42 -48.76
CA ALA A 188 20.68 -37.38 -49.80
C ALA A 188 19.51 -36.37 -49.61
N ALA A 189 19.77 -35.06 -49.50
CA ALA A 189 20.26 -34.07 -50.49
C ALA A 189 19.21 -33.62 -51.53
N ARG A 190 18.73 -32.35 -51.44
CA ARG A 190 18.74 -31.39 -52.56
C ARG A 190 18.27 -29.99 -52.17
N ALA A 191 18.85 -29.04 -52.89
CA ALA A 191 18.70 -27.60 -52.85
C ALA A 191 17.33 -27.09 -53.33
N GLY A 192 16.99 -25.85 -52.94
CA GLY A 192 15.79 -25.15 -53.41
C GLY A 192 15.72 -23.68 -52.96
N THR A 193 16.45 -22.82 -53.69
CA THR A 193 16.01 -21.50 -54.19
C THR A 193 15.22 -20.52 -53.32
N GLY A 194 15.89 -19.40 -52.98
CA GLY A 194 15.49 -18.05 -53.39
C GLY A 194 14.28 -17.40 -52.72
N GLY A 195 14.50 -16.70 -51.59
CA GLY A 195 13.56 -15.71 -51.05
C GLY A 195 13.93 -14.29 -51.48
N PRO A 196 12.98 -13.44 -51.94
CA PRO A 196 13.28 -12.12 -52.45
C PRO A 196 13.59 -11.11 -51.32
N ALA A 197 14.54 -10.22 -51.61
CA ALA A 197 14.99 -9.14 -50.74
C ALA A 197 13.84 -8.18 -50.38
N PRO A 198 13.72 -7.74 -49.11
CA PRO A 198 12.74 -6.73 -48.74
C PRO A 198 13.12 -5.35 -49.28
N ALA A 199 12.15 -4.73 -49.96
CA ALA A 199 12.25 -3.40 -50.53
C ALA A 199 12.51 -2.32 -49.45
N ARG A 200 13.40 -1.39 -49.82
CA ARG A 200 13.82 -0.22 -49.04
C ARG A 200 12.63 0.76 -48.91
N PRO A 201 12.27 1.25 -47.71
CA PRO A 201 11.17 2.20 -47.57
C PRO A 201 11.56 3.59 -48.09
N VAL A 202 10.78 4.09 -49.05
CA VAL A 202 10.87 5.46 -49.57
C VAL A 202 10.35 6.43 -48.50
N ARG A 203 11.21 7.36 -48.07
CA ARG A 203 10.82 8.49 -47.20
C ARG A 203 9.89 9.43 -47.97
N ARG A 204 8.66 9.61 -47.48
CA ARG A 204 7.79 10.73 -47.88
C ARG A 204 8.29 12.03 -47.22
N PRO A 205 8.38 13.15 -47.96
CA PRO A 205 8.58 14.48 -47.38
C PRO A 205 7.37 14.86 -46.53
N GLY A 206 7.62 15.28 -45.29
CA GLY A 206 6.59 15.85 -44.42
C GLY A 206 6.20 17.27 -44.86
N PRO A 207 4.95 17.71 -44.62
CA PRO A 207 4.50 19.05 -44.96
C PRO A 207 5.17 20.12 -44.06
N PRO A 208 5.27 21.37 -44.53
CA PRO A 208 5.90 22.46 -43.79
C PRO A 208 5.09 22.82 -42.54
N VAL A 209 5.81 22.99 -41.42
CA VAL A 209 5.27 23.45 -40.15
C VAL A 209 4.99 24.96 -40.28
N SER A 210 3.72 25.34 -40.30
CA SER A 210 3.29 26.73 -40.17
C SER A 210 3.64 27.24 -38.78
N GLY A 211 4.51 28.25 -38.72
CA GLY A 211 4.83 28.98 -37.50
C GLY A 211 3.63 29.79 -37.02
N ILE A 212 3.13 29.47 -35.83
CA ILE A 212 2.19 30.31 -35.11
C ILE A 212 3.04 31.20 -34.19
N SER A 213 3.12 32.48 -34.53
CA SER A 213 3.63 33.52 -33.64
C SER A 213 2.67 33.66 -32.46
N ALA A 214 3.16 33.40 -31.25
CA ALA A 214 2.45 33.67 -30.01
C ALA A 214 2.62 35.15 -29.66
N THR A 215 1.54 35.92 -29.85
CA THR A 215 1.43 37.29 -29.33
C THR A 215 1.24 37.21 -27.82
N VAL A 216 2.20 37.76 -27.05
CA VAL A 216 2.10 37.89 -25.59
C VAL A 216 1.09 38.98 -25.26
N PRO A 217 0.00 38.70 -24.50
CA PRO A 217 -0.89 39.75 -24.04
C PRO A 217 -0.22 40.52 -22.90
N VAL A 218 -0.09 41.83 -23.10
CA VAL A 218 0.34 42.80 -22.08
C VAL A 218 -0.74 42.88 -21.00
N MET A 219 -0.33 42.63 -19.76
CA MET A 219 -1.16 42.66 -18.56
C MET A 219 -1.41 44.12 -18.14
N PRO A 220 -2.65 44.58 -17.94
CA PRO A 220 -2.92 45.93 -17.47
C PRO A 220 -2.60 46.06 -15.97
N ALA A 221 -1.98 47.19 -15.62
CA ALA A 221 -1.58 47.55 -14.27
C ALA A 221 -2.80 47.64 -13.32
N ALA A 222 -2.66 47.03 -12.15
CA ALA A 222 -3.64 47.11 -11.07
C ALA A 222 -3.68 48.53 -10.45
N PRO A 223 -4.86 49.08 -10.14
CA PRO A 223 -4.96 50.38 -9.47
C PRO A 223 -4.60 50.27 -7.99
N ALA A 224 -3.81 51.22 -7.52
CA ALA A 224 -3.48 51.40 -6.11
C ALA A 224 -4.74 51.74 -5.29
N ALA A 225 -5.03 50.93 -4.28
CA ALA A 225 -6.08 51.20 -3.31
C ALA A 225 -5.57 52.17 -2.24
N THR A 226 -6.10 53.38 -2.24
CA THR A 226 -5.93 54.40 -1.21
C THR A 226 -6.61 53.93 0.08
N ALA A 227 -5.85 53.76 1.16
CA ALA A 227 -6.38 53.46 2.49
C ALA A 227 -6.93 54.74 3.14
N THR A 228 -8.23 54.76 3.41
CA THR A 228 -8.91 55.80 4.20
C THR A 228 -8.85 55.41 5.69
N PRO A 229 -8.44 56.30 6.62
CA PRO A 229 -8.50 56.02 8.06
C PRO A 229 -9.95 56.12 8.55
N GLY A 230 -10.52 55.01 9.00
CA GLY A 230 -11.85 54.94 9.60
C GLY A 230 -11.84 55.30 11.08
N THR A 231 -12.48 56.42 11.40
CA THR A 231 -12.79 56.95 12.73
C THR A 231 -13.57 55.95 13.60
N ALA A 232 -13.11 55.74 14.83
CA ALA A 232 -13.79 54.95 15.86
C ALA A 232 -15.04 55.69 16.40
N PRO A 233 -16.18 55.00 16.62
CA PRO A 233 -17.34 55.60 17.25
C PRO A 233 -17.20 55.70 18.79
N PRO A 234 -17.84 56.68 19.42
CA PRO A 234 -17.78 56.91 20.86
C PRO A 234 -18.61 55.89 21.63
N VAL A 235 -18.08 55.48 22.79
CA VAL A 235 -18.70 54.56 23.75
C VAL A 235 -19.81 55.30 24.50
N GLU A 236 -21.05 54.90 24.28
CA GLU A 236 -22.22 55.39 25.00
C GLU A 236 -22.30 54.71 26.37
N SER A 237 -22.29 55.54 27.43
CA SER A 237 -22.29 55.12 28.83
C SER A 237 -23.74 54.97 29.30
N VAL A 238 -24.20 53.74 29.52
CA VAL A 238 -25.54 53.48 30.06
C VAL A 238 -25.51 53.60 31.60
N PRO A 239 -26.46 54.33 32.23
CA PRO A 239 -26.51 54.48 33.67
C PRO A 239 -27.02 53.19 34.34
N ILE A 240 -26.25 52.70 35.31
CA ILE A 240 -26.59 51.59 36.18
C ILE A 240 -27.66 52.07 37.17
N LEU A 241 -28.90 51.64 36.96
CA LEU A 241 -29.97 51.77 37.94
C LEU A 241 -29.73 50.79 39.09
N ALA A 242 -29.61 51.36 40.29
CA ALA A 242 -29.58 50.66 41.56
C ALA A 242 -30.80 49.74 41.67
N ARG A 243 -30.55 48.43 41.78
CA ARG A 243 -31.57 47.42 42.02
C ARG A 243 -31.39 46.90 43.44
N ASP A 244 -32.48 46.93 44.18
CA ASP A 244 -32.60 46.59 45.58
C ASP A 244 -31.87 45.31 45.98
N ALA A 245 -31.20 45.42 47.13
CA ALA A 245 -30.57 44.36 47.87
C ALA A 245 -31.61 43.35 48.36
N ALA A 246 -31.87 42.32 47.55
CA ALA A 246 -32.31 41.04 48.08
C ALA A 246 -31.06 40.28 48.53
N GLU A 247 -31.07 39.88 49.81
CA GLU A 247 -30.05 39.12 50.51
C GLU A 247 -29.84 37.75 49.84
N VAL A 248 -28.97 37.72 48.82
CA VAL A 248 -28.50 36.48 48.21
C VAL A 248 -27.40 35.93 49.11
N THR A 249 -27.71 34.84 49.80
CA THR A 249 -26.75 34.01 50.52
C THR A 249 -25.61 33.64 49.58
N VAL A 250 -24.47 34.33 49.70
CA VAL A 250 -23.24 34.04 48.98
C VAL A 250 -22.73 32.69 49.46
N GLN A 251 -23.16 31.62 48.79
CA GLN A 251 -22.50 30.32 48.89
C GLN A 251 -21.07 30.52 48.40
N THR A 252 -20.13 30.54 49.33
CA THR A 252 -18.69 30.54 49.03
C THR A 252 -18.43 29.38 48.06
N PRO A 253 -17.96 29.64 46.82
CA PRO A 253 -17.70 28.58 45.86
C PRO A 253 -16.73 27.59 46.49
N ARG A 254 -17.23 26.41 46.82
CA ARG A 254 -16.42 25.31 47.36
C ARG A 254 -15.34 25.03 46.34
N ALA A 255 -14.09 25.38 46.66
CA ALA A 255 -12.94 25.18 45.80
C ALA A 255 -12.99 23.75 45.23
N PRO A 256 -13.02 23.57 43.90
CA PRO A 256 -13.11 22.25 43.31
C PRO A 256 -12.00 21.40 43.88
N ALA A 257 -12.37 20.25 44.47
CA ALA A 257 -11.42 19.32 45.05
C ALA A 257 -10.31 19.06 44.01
N PRO A 258 -9.02 19.03 44.42
CA PRO A 258 -7.92 18.86 43.50
C PRO A 258 -8.18 17.62 42.65
N SER A 259 -8.40 17.83 41.35
CA SER A 259 -8.61 16.74 40.41
C SER A 259 -7.41 15.82 40.51
N THR A 260 -7.62 14.60 41.01
CA THR A 260 -6.61 13.56 41.07
C THR A 260 -5.98 13.46 39.69
N ARG A 261 -4.71 13.86 39.56
CA ARG A 261 -4.01 13.92 38.26
C ARG A 261 -4.13 12.55 37.61
N ALA A 262 -4.90 12.48 36.53
CA ALA A 262 -5.03 11.26 35.75
C ALA A 262 -3.63 10.85 35.30
N ARG A 263 -3.16 9.70 35.79
CA ARG A 263 -1.89 9.12 35.37
C ARG A 263 -2.08 8.70 33.92
N SER A 264 -1.31 9.29 33.01
CA SER A 264 -1.29 8.90 31.60
C SER A 264 -0.92 7.42 31.49
N VAL A 265 -1.82 6.62 30.93
CA VAL A 265 -1.56 5.23 30.60
C VAL A 265 -0.98 5.21 29.19
N ARG A 266 0.25 4.71 29.08
CA ARG A 266 0.90 4.46 27.78
C ARG A 266 0.61 3.03 27.37
N VAL A 267 -0.04 2.84 26.23
CA VAL A 267 -0.24 1.53 25.62
C VAL A 267 0.87 1.32 24.60
N GLU A 268 1.90 0.57 24.98
CA GLU A 268 3.01 0.24 24.08
C GLU A 268 2.73 -1.06 23.32
N GLY A 269 2.71 -0.98 21.99
CA GLY A 269 2.79 -2.17 21.14
C GLY A 269 4.20 -2.78 21.19
N ALA A 270 4.29 -4.11 21.24
CA ALA A 270 5.57 -4.80 21.25
C ALA A 270 6.41 -4.44 20.01
N GLY A 271 7.58 -3.80 20.21
CA GLY A 271 8.59 -3.59 19.16
C GLY A 271 8.57 -2.24 18.42
N ALA A 272 7.69 -1.30 18.79
CA ALA A 272 7.52 -0.04 18.07
C ALA A 272 8.75 0.91 18.13
N GLY A 273 9.47 0.92 19.25
CA GLY A 273 10.43 1.98 19.57
C GLY A 273 11.73 2.01 18.76
N ARG A 274 12.12 0.93 18.06
CA ARG A 274 13.42 0.86 17.36
C ARG A 274 13.37 1.25 15.89
N TRP A 275 12.16 1.40 15.33
CA TRP A 275 12.02 1.61 13.90
C TRP A 275 12.11 3.08 13.50
N CYS A 276 11.65 4.00 14.35
CA CYS A 276 11.62 5.43 14.04
C CYS A 276 13.00 6.02 13.68
N GLU A 277 14.10 5.37 14.10
CA GLU A 277 15.48 5.75 13.80
C GLU A 277 16.19 4.88 12.76
N HIS A 278 15.48 3.90 12.20
CA HIS A 278 16.05 2.96 11.24
C HIS A 278 16.34 3.56 9.85
N THR A 279 17.50 3.22 9.29
CA THR A 279 17.89 3.53 7.91
C THR A 279 18.13 2.22 7.17
N SER A 280 17.76 2.14 5.89
CA SER A 280 17.94 0.90 5.13
C SER A 280 19.41 0.62 4.86
N SER A 281 19.81 -0.64 5.03
CA SER A 281 21.14 -1.10 4.64
C SER A 281 21.16 -1.49 3.15
N ALA A 282 22.35 -1.54 2.54
CA ALA A 282 22.48 -2.02 1.16
C ALA A 282 21.97 -3.47 1.00
N ASP A 283 22.10 -4.28 2.05
CA ASP A 283 21.64 -5.67 2.04
C ASP A 283 20.11 -5.76 2.12
N HIS A 284 19.46 -4.99 3.01
CA HIS A 284 18.00 -4.90 3.06
C HIS A 284 17.43 -4.44 1.71
N ARG A 285 18.07 -3.47 1.06
CA ARG A 285 17.66 -3.02 -0.29
C ARG A 285 17.77 -4.15 -1.32
N ARG A 286 18.85 -4.95 -1.31
CA ARG A 286 18.98 -6.10 -2.21
C ARG A 286 17.92 -7.17 -1.95
N GLN A 287 17.70 -7.53 -0.69
CA GLN A 287 16.70 -8.53 -0.31
C GLN A 287 15.28 -8.07 -0.67
N PHE A 288 14.95 -6.79 -0.46
CA PHE A 288 13.68 -6.20 -0.87
C PHE A 288 13.45 -6.26 -2.39
N ARG A 289 14.48 -5.94 -3.20
CA ARG A 289 14.39 -6.09 -4.67
C ARG A 289 14.09 -7.53 -5.07
N ALA A 290 14.83 -8.47 -4.48
CA ALA A 290 14.68 -9.89 -4.77
C ALA A 290 13.29 -10.42 -4.39
N SER A 291 12.70 -9.96 -3.27
CA SER A 291 11.40 -10.44 -2.81
C SER A 291 10.22 -9.96 -3.69
N LEU A 292 10.35 -8.80 -4.33
CA LEU A 292 9.30 -8.25 -5.21
C LEU A 292 9.47 -8.61 -6.69
N GLY A 293 10.69 -8.90 -7.14
CA GLY A 293 10.99 -9.20 -8.55
C GLY A 293 10.47 -8.11 -9.48
N TRP A 294 9.73 -8.49 -10.52
CA TRP A 294 9.18 -7.54 -11.51
C TRP A 294 8.32 -6.40 -10.91
N ARG A 295 7.70 -6.61 -9.73
CA ARG A 295 6.93 -5.56 -9.05
C ARG A 295 7.83 -4.44 -8.55
N TYR A 296 9.06 -4.77 -8.16
CA TYR A 296 10.07 -3.78 -7.82
C TYR A 296 10.43 -2.96 -9.05
N ASP A 297 10.71 -3.60 -10.18
CA ASP A 297 11.13 -2.90 -11.40
C ASP A 297 10.08 -1.87 -11.86
N ALA A 298 8.80 -2.24 -11.84
CA ALA A 298 7.70 -1.34 -12.14
C ALA A 298 7.63 -0.15 -11.16
N ALA A 299 7.80 -0.40 -9.86
CA ALA A 299 7.82 0.65 -8.85
C ALA A 299 9.05 1.56 -8.99
N ALA A 300 10.22 1.00 -9.28
CA ALA A 300 11.49 1.71 -9.44
C ALA A 300 11.49 2.61 -10.69
N GLN A 301 10.94 2.14 -11.81
CA GLN A 301 10.76 2.96 -13.01
C GLN A 301 9.88 4.19 -12.72
N TYR A 302 8.77 3.97 -12.02
CA TYR A 302 7.86 5.04 -11.62
C TYR A 302 8.57 6.05 -10.69
N VAL A 303 9.27 5.55 -9.67
CA VAL A 303 10.03 6.39 -8.72
C VAL A 303 11.12 7.19 -9.45
N THR A 304 11.81 6.60 -10.42
CA THR A 304 12.84 7.29 -11.20
C THR A 304 12.26 8.47 -11.97
N ARG A 305 11.07 8.30 -12.57
CA ARG A 305 10.33 9.41 -13.19
C ARG A 305 9.93 10.47 -12.15
N LEU A 306 9.37 10.05 -11.01
CA LEU A 306 8.99 10.96 -9.93
C LEU A 306 10.19 11.79 -9.42
N LEU A 307 11.36 11.18 -9.23
CA LEU A 307 12.60 11.86 -8.82
C LEU A 307 13.08 12.84 -9.90
N SER A 308 12.84 12.53 -11.17
CA SER A 308 13.14 13.43 -12.29
C SER A 308 12.25 14.68 -12.22
N ASP A 309 10.95 14.50 -11.98
CA ASP A 309 9.96 15.59 -11.89
C ASP A 309 10.09 16.40 -10.59
N ARG A 310 10.63 15.80 -9.52
CA ARG A 310 10.72 16.41 -8.18
C ARG A 310 12.14 16.35 -7.63
N PRO A 311 13.00 17.33 -7.97
CA PRO A 311 14.40 17.32 -7.54
C PRO A 311 14.58 17.38 -6.02
N VAL A 312 13.59 17.90 -5.27
CA VAL A 312 13.61 17.96 -3.79
C VAL A 312 13.65 16.57 -3.15
N LEU A 313 13.20 15.53 -3.84
CA LEU A 313 13.24 14.15 -3.35
C LEU A 313 14.55 13.43 -3.69
N ARG A 314 15.43 14.05 -4.49
CA ARG A 314 16.72 13.48 -4.85
C ARG A 314 17.64 13.52 -3.63
N SER A 315 18.39 12.45 -3.43
CA SER A 315 19.47 12.38 -2.44
C SER A 315 20.66 11.72 -3.11
N THR A 316 21.87 12.01 -2.62
CA THR A 316 23.11 11.42 -3.14
C THR A 316 23.26 9.93 -2.81
N ASP A 317 22.38 9.39 -1.97
CA ASP A 317 22.32 7.97 -1.64
C ASP A 317 21.64 7.16 -2.78
N ASP A 318 22.37 6.22 -3.36
CA ASP A 318 21.89 5.26 -4.37
C ASP A 318 20.72 4.39 -3.88
N GLY A 319 20.48 4.34 -2.56
CA GLY A 319 19.38 3.61 -1.94
C GLY A 319 18.00 4.23 -2.10
N VAL A 320 17.90 5.51 -2.49
CA VAL A 320 16.64 6.28 -2.49
C VAL A 320 15.56 5.61 -3.35
N ALA A 321 15.93 5.10 -4.53
CA ALA A 321 14.97 4.47 -5.43
C ALA A 321 14.33 3.22 -4.81
N ALA A 322 15.10 2.42 -4.05
CA ALA A 322 14.57 1.24 -3.38
C ALA A 322 13.68 1.60 -2.18
N ASP A 323 14.11 2.58 -1.39
CA ASP A 323 13.37 3.08 -0.24
C ASP A 323 12.00 3.64 -0.64
N LEU A 324 11.95 4.49 -1.67
CA LEU A 324 10.68 5.05 -2.18
C LEU A 324 9.83 4.03 -2.92
N ALA A 325 10.44 3.02 -3.57
CA ALA A 325 9.70 1.91 -4.17
C ALA A 325 8.99 1.06 -3.09
N ALA A 326 9.58 0.91 -1.91
CA ALA A 326 8.93 0.26 -0.76
C ALA A 326 7.71 1.07 -0.28
N VAL A 327 7.82 2.40 -0.17
CA VAL A 327 6.68 3.27 0.15
C VAL A 327 5.56 3.09 -0.88
N ARG A 328 5.88 3.22 -2.18
CA ARG A 328 4.91 3.04 -3.26
C ARG A 328 4.26 1.65 -3.23
N HIS A 329 5.05 0.62 -2.95
CA HIS A 329 4.55 -0.75 -2.88
C HIS A 329 3.52 -0.89 -1.76
N VAL A 330 3.83 -0.43 -0.55
CA VAL A 330 2.94 -0.53 0.61
C VAL A 330 1.66 0.29 0.43
N VAL A 331 1.78 1.50 -0.12
CA VAL A 331 0.62 2.39 -0.32
C VAL A 331 -0.36 1.87 -1.37
N ASN A 332 0.13 1.18 -2.42
CA ASN A 332 -0.72 0.72 -3.54
C ASN A 332 -0.97 -0.79 -3.53
N SER A 333 -0.45 -1.55 -2.57
CA SER A 333 -0.65 -3.01 -2.53
C SER A 333 -2.11 -3.39 -2.29
N HIS A 334 -2.93 -2.49 -1.73
CA HIS A 334 -4.27 -2.77 -1.21
C HIS A 334 -4.26 -4.00 -0.27
N ASP A 335 -3.09 -4.31 0.29
CA ASP A 335 -2.86 -5.49 1.11
C ASP A 335 -3.00 -5.05 2.57
N ASP A 336 -4.25 -4.97 3.02
CA ASP A 336 -4.57 -4.65 4.41
C ASP A 336 -3.91 -5.64 5.37
N GLU A 337 -3.74 -6.90 4.94
CA GLU A 337 -3.04 -7.92 5.71
C GLU A 337 -1.55 -7.57 5.88
N LEU A 338 -0.91 -6.99 4.87
CA LEU A 338 0.46 -6.48 5.01
C LEU A 338 0.54 -5.37 6.07
N LEU A 339 -0.27 -4.32 5.96
CA LEU A 339 -0.27 -3.23 6.96
C LEU A 339 -0.60 -3.76 8.36
N ARG A 340 -1.54 -4.71 8.46
CA ARG A 340 -1.89 -5.38 9.71
C ARG A 340 -0.72 -6.19 10.27
N ARG A 341 0.00 -6.97 9.45
CA ARG A 341 1.21 -7.70 9.88
C ARG A 341 2.29 -6.76 10.36
N LEU A 342 2.47 -5.62 9.70
CA LEU A 342 3.42 -4.59 10.11
C LEU A 342 3.00 -3.87 11.40
N SER A 343 1.71 -3.93 11.78
CA SER A 343 1.16 -3.22 12.94
C SER A 343 0.94 -4.09 14.17
N VAL A 344 0.99 -5.42 14.08
CA VAL A 344 0.60 -6.32 15.20
C VAL A 344 1.81 -6.99 15.87
N ALA A 345 3.00 -6.96 15.27
CA ALA A 345 4.15 -7.68 15.79
C ALA A 345 5.48 -7.00 15.44
N ALA A 346 6.54 -7.42 16.13
CA ALA A 346 7.88 -7.29 15.57
C ALA A 346 7.85 -7.92 14.16
N PRO A 347 8.24 -7.18 13.10
CA PRO A 347 8.15 -7.69 11.74
C PRO A 347 8.90 -9.01 11.62
N SER A 348 8.32 -9.96 10.89
CA SER A 348 8.97 -11.24 10.65
C SER A 348 10.31 -11.03 9.95
N SER A 349 11.25 -11.95 10.10
CA SER A 349 12.57 -11.84 9.45
C SER A 349 12.46 -11.62 7.93
N GLY A 350 11.41 -12.17 7.30
CA GLY A 350 11.12 -11.96 5.87
C GLY A 350 10.58 -10.57 5.53
N ASP A 351 9.94 -9.88 6.49
CA ASP A 351 9.40 -8.53 6.31
C ASP A 351 10.43 -7.43 6.64
N LEU A 352 11.50 -7.75 7.38
CA LEU A 352 12.53 -6.77 7.79
C LEU A 352 13.08 -5.95 6.61
N PRO A 353 13.41 -6.53 5.44
CA PRO A 353 13.92 -5.76 4.31
C PRO A 353 12.90 -4.73 3.80
N LEU A 354 11.62 -5.10 3.74
CA LEU A 354 10.55 -4.22 3.32
C LEU A 354 10.33 -3.09 4.34
N VAL A 355 10.22 -3.41 5.63
CA VAL A 355 10.02 -2.41 6.70
C VAL A 355 11.18 -1.44 6.77
N SER A 356 12.40 -1.95 6.66
CA SER A 356 13.61 -1.15 6.66
C SER A 356 13.62 -0.13 5.51
N CYS A 357 13.33 -0.57 4.29
CA CYS A 357 13.23 0.31 3.12
C CYS A 357 12.04 1.28 3.24
N LEU A 358 10.89 0.81 3.74
CA LEU A 358 9.70 1.64 3.96
C LEU A 358 9.99 2.80 4.92
N VAL A 359 10.55 2.51 6.10
CA VAL A 359 10.84 3.53 7.10
C VAL A 359 11.89 4.51 6.59
N SER A 360 12.95 4.01 5.97
CA SER A 360 13.99 4.84 5.34
C SER A 360 13.38 5.75 4.26
N GLY A 361 12.45 5.23 3.45
CA GLY A 361 11.76 5.99 2.40
C GLY A 361 10.83 7.07 2.97
N LEU A 362 10.01 6.73 3.96
CA LEU A 362 9.10 7.66 4.62
C LEU A 362 9.86 8.87 5.20
N ARG A 363 11.04 8.66 5.78
CA ARG A 363 11.85 9.74 6.38
C ARG A 363 12.36 10.77 5.37
N ARG A 364 12.47 10.40 4.10
CA ARG A 364 12.89 11.28 3.00
C ARG A 364 11.74 12.13 2.46
N LEU A 365 10.50 11.82 2.83
CA LEU A 365 9.34 12.52 2.33
C LEU A 365 9.07 13.81 3.10
N PRO A 366 8.49 14.83 2.44
CA PRO A 366 8.05 16.04 3.10
C PRO A 366 7.14 15.75 4.29
N THR A 367 7.37 16.47 5.38
CA THR A 367 6.53 16.41 6.57
C THR A 367 5.29 17.27 6.39
N LEU A 368 4.12 16.74 6.75
CA LEU A 368 2.90 17.52 6.95
C LEU A 368 2.75 17.85 8.43
N VAL A 369 2.58 19.14 8.74
CA VAL A 369 2.18 19.61 10.06
C VAL A 369 0.78 20.17 9.95
N GLY A 370 -0.18 19.58 10.65
CA GLY A 370 -1.59 19.96 10.56
C GLY A 370 -2.56 18.80 10.75
N PRO A 371 -3.87 19.07 10.61
CA PRO A 371 -4.91 18.08 10.81
C PRO A 371 -4.92 17.04 9.68
N VAL A 372 -5.09 15.77 10.05
CA VAL A 372 -5.32 14.65 9.13
C VAL A 372 -6.44 13.78 9.66
N ILE A 373 -7.11 13.03 8.80
CA ILE A 373 -8.23 12.16 9.14
C ILE A 373 -7.97 10.71 8.75
N ARG A 374 -8.57 9.80 9.50
CA ARG A 374 -8.67 8.38 9.15
C ARG A 374 -9.95 7.76 9.72
N GLY A 375 -10.38 6.64 9.16
CA GLY A 375 -11.41 5.81 9.78
C GLY A 375 -10.88 5.18 11.07
N GLY A 376 -11.72 5.18 12.11
CA GLY A 376 -11.47 4.48 13.37
C GLY A 376 -11.94 3.02 13.33
N PRO A 377 -11.82 2.27 14.45
CA PRO A 377 -12.33 0.91 14.50
C PRO A 377 -13.85 0.91 14.27
N PRO A 378 -14.42 -0.17 13.72
CA PRO A 378 -15.86 -0.33 13.62
C PRO A 378 -16.57 -0.31 14.98
N ASP A 379 -15.87 -0.71 16.05
CA ASP A 379 -16.44 -0.70 17.40
C ASP A 379 -16.20 0.65 18.10
N PRO A 380 -17.25 1.48 18.29
CA PRO A 380 -17.15 2.73 19.03
C PRO A 380 -16.90 2.53 20.54
N ARG A 381 -16.96 1.30 21.06
CA ARG A 381 -16.69 0.97 22.47
C ARG A 381 -15.25 0.52 22.74
N SER A 382 -14.35 0.68 21.77
CA SER A 382 -12.94 0.44 21.99
C SER A 382 -12.44 1.27 23.18
N PRO A 383 -11.64 0.75 24.12
CA PRO A 383 -11.17 1.52 25.29
C PRO A 383 -10.47 2.84 24.95
N LEU A 384 -10.06 3.01 23.69
CA LEU A 384 -9.53 4.24 23.12
C LEU A 384 -10.54 5.38 23.01
N THR A 385 -11.84 5.08 22.89
CA THR A 385 -12.90 6.08 22.77
C THR A 385 -13.31 6.68 24.13
N ASP A 386 -13.01 5.99 25.23
CA ASP A 386 -13.48 6.38 26.55
C ASP A 386 -12.48 7.21 27.36
N GLN A 387 -11.19 7.19 27.03
CA GLN A 387 -10.15 7.79 27.88
C GLN A 387 -9.38 8.93 27.20
N ILE A 388 -9.69 10.17 27.60
CA ILE A 388 -8.88 11.35 27.26
C ILE A 388 -7.55 11.30 28.03
N GLY A 389 -6.46 11.69 27.37
CA GLY A 389 -5.11 11.70 27.92
C GLY A 389 -4.34 10.40 27.74
N VAL A 390 -4.97 9.35 27.20
CA VAL A 390 -4.29 8.10 26.86
C VAL A 390 -3.33 8.34 25.70
N GLU A 391 -2.12 7.80 25.83
CA GLU A 391 -1.09 7.83 24.80
C GLU A 391 -0.96 6.46 24.16
N LEU A 392 -1.09 6.43 22.84
CA LEU A 392 -0.96 5.26 22.00
C LEU A 392 0.32 5.32 21.19
N VAL A 393 1.09 4.25 21.23
CA VAL A 393 2.27 4.11 20.38
C VAL A 393 1.91 3.24 19.19
N GLU A 394 1.90 3.83 18.00
CA GLU A 394 1.63 3.14 16.74
C GLU A 394 2.71 2.08 16.50
N PRO A 395 2.37 0.77 16.46
CA PRO A 395 3.38 -0.27 16.31
C PRO A 395 3.93 -0.36 14.90
N GLY A 396 3.11 0.04 13.92
CA GLY A 396 3.41 -0.04 12.49
C GLY A 396 3.18 1.29 11.77
N PRO A 397 3.37 1.30 10.43
CA PRO A 397 3.07 2.47 9.63
C PRO A 397 1.56 2.75 9.66
N LEU A 398 1.20 4.00 9.92
CA LEU A 398 -0.18 4.41 10.05
C LEU A 398 -0.58 5.32 8.86
N LEU A 399 -1.56 4.90 8.06
CA LEU A 399 -2.09 5.68 6.93
C LEU A 399 -3.22 6.63 7.38
N ALA A 400 -3.19 7.87 6.88
CA ALA A 400 -4.22 8.89 7.08
C ALA A 400 -4.34 9.79 5.83
N ILE A 401 -5.21 10.79 5.87
CA ILE A 401 -5.53 11.67 4.74
C ILE A 401 -5.52 13.12 5.19
N ALA A 402 -4.86 14.00 4.43
CA ALA A 402 -4.81 15.42 4.71
C ALA A 402 -6.07 16.19 4.27
N ASP A 403 -6.81 15.66 3.29
CA ASP A 403 -8.08 16.22 2.85
C ASP A 403 -9.22 15.86 3.81
N LEU A 404 -9.57 16.82 4.68
CA LEU A 404 -10.62 16.69 5.68
C LEU A 404 -12.04 16.68 5.11
N SER A 405 -12.24 16.93 3.80
CA SER A 405 -13.56 16.82 3.17
C SER A 405 -13.88 15.40 2.70
N ARG A 406 -12.86 14.54 2.64
CA ARG A 406 -13.00 13.20 2.07
C ARG A 406 -13.87 12.30 2.94
N PRO A 407 -14.88 11.60 2.39
CA PRO A 407 -15.69 10.67 3.16
C PRO A 407 -14.85 9.48 3.63
N LEU A 408 -15.09 9.05 4.88
CA LEU A 408 -14.44 7.90 5.48
C LEU A 408 -15.45 6.79 5.76
N PRO A 409 -15.06 5.51 5.60
CA PRO A 409 -15.89 4.39 6.05
C PRO A 409 -15.97 4.30 7.57
N GLY A 410 -17.12 3.82 8.07
CA GLY A 410 -17.36 3.52 9.48
C GLY A 410 -18.11 4.62 10.25
N GLY A 411 -18.54 4.24 11.47
CA GLY A 411 -19.17 5.14 12.44
C GLY A 411 -18.17 5.84 13.36
N VAL A 412 -16.87 5.59 13.19
CA VAL A 412 -15.80 6.24 13.96
C VAL A 412 -14.83 6.94 13.02
N GLU A 413 -14.53 8.20 13.30
CA GLU A 413 -13.48 8.97 12.62
C GLU A 413 -12.42 9.39 13.63
N ILE A 414 -11.17 9.43 13.19
CA ILE A 414 -10.06 9.90 14.02
C ILE A 414 -9.43 11.11 13.34
N LEU A 415 -9.48 12.24 14.02
CA LEU A 415 -8.84 13.48 13.63
C LEU A 415 -7.52 13.59 14.39
N ILE A 416 -6.41 13.69 13.68
CA ILE A 416 -5.08 13.72 14.26
C ILE A 416 -4.42 15.04 13.91
N TRP A 417 -3.99 15.81 14.92
CA TRP A 417 -3.07 16.92 14.70
C TRP A 417 -1.65 16.36 14.53
N SER A 418 -1.22 16.26 13.27
CA SER A 418 0.09 15.71 12.91
C SER A 418 1.21 16.72 13.00
N ARG A 419 2.41 16.23 13.31
CA ARG A 419 3.68 16.96 13.29
C ARG A 419 4.75 16.26 12.45
N SER A 420 4.64 14.94 12.23
CA SER A 420 5.63 14.15 11.51
C SER A 420 5.06 13.28 10.38
N ALA A 421 3.77 13.37 10.06
CA ALA A 421 3.19 12.59 8.97
C ALA A 421 3.89 12.91 7.65
N ARG A 422 4.10 11.87 6.85
CA ARG A 422 4.87 11.94 5.60
C ARG A 422 3.93 12.01 4.43
N GLN A 423 4.06 13.06 3.61
CA GLN A 423 3.23 13.25 2.43
C GLN A 423 3.55 12.21 1.37
N LEU A 424 2.54 11.48 0.90
CA LEU A 424 2.70 10.43 -0.12
C LEU A 424 2.45 10.94 -1.54
N GLN A 425 2.54 12.26 -1.73
CA GLN A 425 2.17 12.91 -2.99
C GLN A 425 3.01 12.35 -4.14
N GLY A 426 2.32 11.84 -5.16
CA GLY A 426 2.96 11.23 -6.32
C GLY A 426 3.46 9.81 -6.09
N LEU A 427 3.49 9.27 -4.87
CA LEU A 427 3.79 7.86 -4.62
C LEU A 427 2.53 7.01 -4.49
N ALA A 428 1.46 7.59 -3.94
CA ALA A 428 0.14 7.01 -3.90
C ALA A 428 -0.55 7.08 -5.27
N ASP A 429 -1.57 6.24 -5.48
CA ASP A 429 -2.48 6.37 -6.62
C ASP A 429 -3.15 7.76 -6.65
N PRO A 430 -3.58 8.26 -7.82
CA PRO A 430 -4.18 9.60 -7.93
C PRO A 430 -5.38 9.82 -7.01
N ASN A 431 -6.17 8.76 -6.80
CA ASN A 431 -7.30 8.78 -5.87
C ASN A 431 -6.86 8.93 -4.41
N ALA A 432 -5.59 8.72 -4.08
CA ALA A 432 -5.01 8.85 -2.75
C ALA A 432 -3.94 9.98 -2.71
N ALA A 433 -4.03 10.98 -3.57
CA ALA A 433 -3.04 12.05 -3.69
C ALA A 433 -2.77 12.85 -2.39
N THR A 434 -3.75 12.92 -1.49
CA THR A 434 -3.67 13.59 -0.18
C THR A 434 -3.37 12.63 0.96
N ALA A 435 -3.02 11.38 0.67
CA ALA A 435 -2.64 10.41 1.68
C ALA A 435 -1.32 10.80 2.35
N VAL A 436 -1.26 10.52 3.64
CA VAL A 436 -0.07 10.66 4.46
C VAL A 436 0.17 9.40 5.25
N MET A 437 1.41 9.17 5.67
CA MET A 437 1.76 8.03 6.49
C MET A 437 2.61 8.46 7.69
N PHE A 438 2.23 8.03 8.87
CA PHE A 438 3.05 8.15 10.07
C PHE A 438 4.01 6.96 10.15
N LEU A 439 5.18 7.19 10.75
CA LEU A 439 6.17 6.15 10.95
C LEU A 439 5.75 5.21 12.09
N PRO A 440 6.21 3.95 12.08
CA PRO A 440 6.18 3.10 13.27
C PRO A 440 6.83 3.80 14.47
N GLY A 441 6.23 3.64 15.65
CA GLY A 441 6.65 4.28 16.91
C GLY A 441 6.05 5.66 17.15
N THR A 442 5.23 6.20 16.23
CA THR A 442 4.55 7.48 16.45
C THR A 442 3.66 7.40 17.68
N THR A 443 3.82 8.35 18.61
CA THR A 443 2.97 8.42 19.81
C THR A 443 1.83 9.41 19.58
N LEU A 444 0.59 8.97 19.75
CA LEU A 444 -0.63 9.76 19.59
C LEU A 444 -1.35 9.85 20.94
N ARG A 445 -1.71 11.05 21.38
CA ARG A 445 -2.48 11.26 22.61
C ARG A 445 -3.93 11.62 22.27
N VAL A 446 -4.89 10.97 22.93
CA VAL A 446 -6.30 11.35 22.85
C VAL A 446 -6.51 12.66 23.62
N VAL A 447 -6.98 13.71 22.93
CA VAL A 447 -7.17 15.05 23.53
C VAL A 447 -8.64 15.45 23.64
N GLY A 448 -9.54 14.70 23.00
CA GLY A 448 -10.97 14.97 23.05
C GLY A 448 -11.78 13.94 22.27
N ARG A 449 -13.10 14.07 22.38
CA ARG A 449 -14.08 13.27 21.65
C ARG A 449 -15.30 14.10 21.35
N ASN A 450 -15.85 13.93 20.14
CA ASN A 450 -17.13 14.50 19.74
C ASN A 450 -18.02 13.35 19.29
N THR A 451 -19.14 13.14 19.98
CA THR A 451 -20.10 12.09 19.63
C THR A 451 -21.35 12.75 19.06
N SER A 452 -21.72 12.38 17.84
CA SER A 452 -23.04 12.63 17.26
C SER A 452 -23.81 11.32 17.13
N ASP A 453 -25.10 11.42 16.75
CA ASP A 453 -25.94 10.24 16.55
C ASP A 453 -25.42 9.30 15.45
N GLU A 454 -24.68 9.83 14.47
CA GLU A 454 -24.20 9.06 13.31
C GLU A 454 -22.71 8.69 13.40
N VAL A 455 -21.89 9.54 14.04
CA VAL A 455 -20.43 9.43 13.99
C VAL A 455 -19.80 9.79 15.33
N THR A 456 -18.91 8.92 15.82
CA THR A 456 -18.01 9.22 16.92
C THR A 456 -16.67 9.71 16.37
N GLN A 457 -16.28 10.92 16.70
CA GLN A 457 -15.01 11.52 16.30
C GLN A 457 -14.05 11.52 17.49
N ILE A 458 -12.90 10.86 17.34
CA ILE A 458 -11.81 10.86 18.32
C ILE A 458 -10.79 11.91 17.90
N LEU A 459 -10.45 12.82 18.80
CA LEU A 459 -9.48 13.88 18.56
C LEU A 459 -8.15 13.49 19.19
N MET A 460 -7.09 13.49 18.39
CA MET A 460 -5.75 13.09 18.81
C MET A 460 -4.70 14.14 18.44
N THR A 461 -3.64 14.24 19.23
CA THR A 461 -2.43 15.00 18.87
C THR A 461 -1.22 14.09 18.85
N GLU A 462 -0.31 14.32 17.92
CA GLU A 462 1.00 13.68 17.94
C GLU A 462 1.87 14.21 19.09
N VAL A 463 2.46 13.30 19.86
CA VAL A 463 3.41 13.57 20.95
C VAL A 463 4.83 13.33 20.43
N PRO A 464 5.67 14.38 20.32
CA PRO A 464 7.06 14.23 19.88
C PRO A 464 7.90 13.34 20.82
N PRO A 465 8.90 12.63 20.29
CA PRO A 465 9.82 11.85 21.13
C PRO A 465 10.56 12.78 22.10
N GLY A 466 10.76 12.31 23.33
CA GLY A 466 11.45 13.06 24.38
C GLY A 466 10.64 14.23 24.98
N TRP A 467 9.39 14.44 24.55
CA TRP A 467 8.48 15.29 25.32
C TRP A 467 8.09 14.57 26.59
N ASP A 468 8.40 15.19 27.74
CA ASP A 468 7.97 14.68 29.03
C ASP A 468 6.47 14.39 29.02
N VAL A 469 6.11 13.32 29.71
CA VAL A 469 4.73 12.83 29.93
C VAL A 469 3.86 13.87 30.66
N LEU A 470 4.43 14.99 31.09
CA LEU A 470 3.69 16.06 31.73
C LEU A 470 2.68 16.67 30.75
N PRO A 471 1.38 16.69 31.12
CA PRO A 471 0.35 17.32 30.33
C PRO A 471 0.72 18.77 29.99
N ARG A 472 0.42 19.20 28.77
CA ARG A 472 0.62 20.59 28.34
C ARG A 472 -0.75 21.22 28.12
N PRO A 473 -1.49 21.52 29.20
CA PRO A 473 -2.92 21.83 29.11
C PRO A 473 -3.19 22.99 28.16
N ALA A 474 -2.36 24.05 28.17
CA ALA A 474 -2.56 25.18 27.26
C ALA A 474 -2.38 24.83 25.77
N GLN A 475 -1.44 23.94 25.43
CA GLN A 475 -1.24 23.50 24.04
C GLN A 475 -2.33 22.50 23.64
N ASP A 476 -2.61 21.53 24.51
CA ASP A 476 -3.63 20.50 24.28
C ASP A 476 -5.00 21.16 24.10
N SER A 477 -5.39 22.12 24.96
CA SER A 477 -6.65 22.86 24.82
C SER A 477 -6.76 23.57 23.47
N ARG A 478 -5.71 24.23 22.98
CA ARG A 478 -5.72 24.88 21.66
C ARG A 478 -5.85 23.88 20.51
N ILE A 479 -5.20 22.72 20.64
CA ILE A 479 -5.30 21.66 19.62
C ILE A 479 -6.70 21.04 19.66
N THR A 480 -7.23 20.75 20.84
CA THR A 480 -8.60 20.24 21.03
C THR A 480 -9.63 21.20 20.44
N GLU A 481 -9.55 22.49 20.75
CA GLU A 481 -10.46 23.52 20.19
C GLU A 481 -10.42 23.51 18.66
N ARG A 482 -9.22 23.58 18.06
CA ARG A 482 -9.06 23.53 16.60
C ARG A 482 -9.59 22.24 15.98
N LEU A 483 -9.31 21.09 16.58
CA LEU A 483 -9.79 19.80 16.07
C LEU A 483 -11.31 19.69 16.21
N SER A 484 -11.90 20.25 17.26
CA SER A 484 -13.36 20.33 17.44
C SER A 484 -14.03 21.20 16.39
N ASP A 485 -13.46 22.36 16.07
CA ASP A 485 -13.98 23.24 15.02
C ASP A 485 -13.95 22.55 13.63
N LEU A 486 -12.86 21.82 13.36
CA LEU A 486 -12.71 21.04 12.12
C LEU A 486 -13.69 19.86 12.08
N ALA A 487 -13.89 19.17 13.21
CA ALA A 487 -14.87 18.12 13.37
C ALA A 487 -16.30 18.63 13.06
N ALA A 488 -16.68 19.77 13.65
CA ALA A 488 -17.98 20.41 13.43
C ALA A 488 -18.18 20.81 11.95
N SER A 489 -17.17 21.43 11.35
CA SER A 489 -17.19 21.82 9.93
C SER A 489 -17.36 20.62 9.02
N ARG A 490 -16.70 19.50 9.35
CA ARG A 490 -16.78 18.26 8.57
C ARG A 490 -18.17 17.63 8.64
N VAL A 491 -18.79 17.57 9.82
CA VAL A 491 -20.17 17.08 9.99
C VAL A 491 -21.13 17.88 9.11
N ALA A 492 -20.97 19.21 9.04
CA ALA A 492 -21.80 20.07 8.20
C ALA A 492 -21.65 19.80 6.68
N THR A 493 -20.46 19.38 6.24
CA THR A 493 -20.19 19.08 4.82
C THR A 493 -20.49 17.64 4.41
N ARG A 494 -20.75 16.76 5.38
CA ARG A 494 -20.94 15.33 5.11
C ARG A 494 -22.29 15.10 4.44
N SER A 495 -22.26 14.66 3.19
CA SER A 495 -23.48 14.22 2.52
C SER A 495 -23.88 12.83 3.04
N PRO A 496 -25.08 12.64 3.61
CA PRO A 496 -25.51 11.38 4.22
C PRO A 496 -25.63 10.21 3.21
N SER A 497 -25.61 10.49 1.91
CA SER A 497 -25.75 9.50 0.84
C SER A 497 -24.44 8.92 0.31
N ALA A 498 -23.28 9.46 0.70
CA ALA A 498 -22.00 9.02 0.16
C ALA A 498 -21.59 7.68 0.78
N ARG A 499 -21.90 6.57 0.09
CA ARG A 499 -21.39 5.25 0.45
C ARG A 499 -19.86 5.25 0.22
N PRO A 500 -19.04 4.99 1.25
CA PRO A 500 -17.59 5.08 1.12
C PRO A 500 -17.06 3.91 0.29
N ASP A 501 -16.42 4.23 -0.84
CA ASP A 501 -15.92 3.29 -1.85
C ASP A 501 -14.39 3.08 -1.77
N LEU A 502 -13.84 3.14 -0.56
CA LEU A 502 -12.40 3.06 -0.36
C LEU A 502 -12.13 1.82 0.48
N GLY A 503 -11.58 0.79 -0.18
CA GLY A 503 -11.13 -0.47 0.43
C GLY A 503 -9.92 -0.26 1.36
N TRP A 504 -10.08 0.61 2.35
CA TRP A 504 -9.10 0.90 3.38
C TRP A 504 -9.54 0.23 4.68
N SER A 505 -8.67 -0.62 5.24
CA SER A 505 -8.95 -1.31 6.50
C SER A 505 -8.74 -0.43 7.75
N THR A 506 -9.57 -0.67 8.75
CA THR A 506 -9.60 -0.08 10.10
C THR A 506 -8.87 -0.93 11.16
N SER A 507 -8.17 -2.00 10.75
CA SER A 507 -8.03 -3.25 11.55
C SER A 507 -7.11 -3.28 12.78
N TRP A 508 -6.22 -2.31 13.03
CA TRP A 508 -5.32 -2.45 14.20
C TRP A 508 -5.96 -1.96 15.51
N LEU A 509 -6.91 -1.03 15.44
CA LEU A 509 -7.63 -0.51 16.61
C LEU A 509 -8.58 -1.56 17.22
N ASP A 510 -8.88 -2.62 16.48
CA ASP A 510 -9.67 -3.77 16.94
C ASP A 510 -8.94 -4.65 17.98
N ARG A 511 -7.64 -4.38 18.22
CA ARG A 511 -6.82 -5.18 19.15
C ARG A 511 -5.96 -4.32 20.06
N VAL A 512 -6.57 -3.42 20.82
CA VAL A 512 -5.95 -2.99 22.10
C VAL A 512 -6.12 -4.15 23.09
N PRO A 513 -5.06 -4.90 23.43
CA PRO A 513 -5.18 -5.99 24.38
C PRO A 513 -5.24 -5.41 25.79
N GLY A 514 -6.37 -5.56 26.47
CA GLY A 514 -6.49 -5.36 27.92
C GLY A 514 -6.88 -3.95 28.37
N ALA A 515 -8.19 -3.70 28.47
CA ALA A 515 -8.70 -3.04 29.68
C ALA A 515 -8.92 -4.16 30.73
N PRO A 516 -8.29 -4.10 31.92
CA PRO A 516 -8.48 -5.11 32.95
C PRO A 516 -9.83 -4.89 33.66
N PHE A 517 -10.92 -5.31 33.03
CA PHE A 517 -12.21 -5.52 33.69
C PHE A 517 -12.88 -6.78 33.15
N ALA A 518 -12.19 -7.92 33.30
CA ALA A 518 -12.92 -9.15 33.53
C ALA A 518 -13.42 -9.08 34.98
N SER A 519 -14.68 -8.69 35.17
CA SER A 519 -15.39 -8.98 36.42
C SER A 519 -15.18 -10.45 36.72
N ALA A 520 -14.54 -10.76 37.85
CA ALA A 520 -14.48 -12.12 38.35
C ALA A 520 -15.92 -12.69 38.36
N PRO A 521 -16.17 -13.91 37.87
CA PRO A 521 -17.47 -14.52 38.03
C PRO A 521 -17.72 -14.61 39.54
N GLY A 522 -18.74 -13.90 40.01
CA GLY A 522 -19.17 -13.93 41.41
C GLY A 522 -19.48 -15.38 41.78
N GLY A 523 -18.62 -15.97 42.61
CA GLY A 523 -18.96 -17.15 43.36
C GLY A 523 -20.02 -16.77 44.39
N THR A 524 -21.23 -17.26 44.20
CA THR A 524 -22.25 -17.30 45.25
C THR A 524 -21.77 -18.23 46.35
N SER A 525 -21.67 -17.72 47.58
CA SER A 525 -21.83 -18.54 48.79
C SER A 525 -23.29 -18.94 48.97
#